data_AF-A0A0C2W6T3-F1
#
_entry.id   AF-A0A0C2W6T3-F1
#
_cell.length_a   1.000
_cell.length_b   1.000
_cell.length_c   1.000
_cell.angle_alpha   90.00
_cell.angle_beta   90.00
_cell.angle_gamma   90.00
#
_symmetry.space_group_name_H-M   'P 1'
#
loop_
_entity.id
_entity.type
_entity.pdbx_description
1 polymer ?
#
loop_
_entity_poly.entity_id
_entity_poly.type
_entity_poly.pdbx_seq_one_letter_code
_entity_poly.pdbx_strand_id
1 'polypeptide(L)'
;MSLAPLSRRLSSTSTVPIFCRYTAEAIGSCRVNIKIATVTPPPKSRNGSNVSTRASSPIGLGLNNFASIHLQIRLASITGPSTKSQVVYPSPTVDLRSAGSSELKFKRTFQLIATPAYLREGYASIELLASLQATYLGRMECRDEMREQRNILPKPNRSAPTTSNPNLLAMRRSENDFVVEQVHDVVSWLTICELGSDGKYNPVPVMSQNPLDPGSLSLRQGLQRRLRLTLSSNSGKELPWVAVTKIRIGNVPVNVEFKPDGSATIPQWNSSTHNSSLLNRVTASGQRILLQISWPVDIDTCLNPVVFSMDMAVAIQARDAGAPSRFASMSSSTKRLAKTSAIFSLKLTPPLTRSAKDLWRLDTSEKSWDRGGHVAYPC
;
A
#
# COMPACT_ATOMS: atom_id res chain seq x y z
N MET A 1 -12.76 2.31 -8.43
CA MET A 1 -13.19 1.44 -9.53
C MET A 1 -12.41 1.78 -10.80
N SER A 2 -11.88 0.79 -11.55
CA SER A 2 -11.14 1.06 -12.79
C SER A 2 -12.03 1.65 -13.89
N LEU A 3 -11.53 2.68 -14.57
CA LEU A 3 -12.20 3.34 -15.71
C LEU A 3 -11.82 2.72 -17.06
N ALA A 4 -10.85 1.79 -17.09
CA ALA A 4 -10.29 1.20 -18.31
C ALA A 4 -11.33 0.67 -19.32
N PRO A 5 -12.42 -0.01 -18.90
CA PRO A 5 -13.42 -0.50 -19.85
C PRO A 5 -14.15 0.63 -20.60
N LEU A 6 -14.30 1.81 -19.98
CA LEU A 6 -14.96 2.96 -20.59
C LEU A 6 -14.15 3.56 -21.74
N SER A 7 -12.81 3.47 -21.70
CA SER A 7 -11.96 3.88 -22.82
C SER A 7 -12.23 3.07 -24.10
N ARG A 8 -12.71 1.83 -23.93
CA ARG A 8 -13.09 0.89 -25.00
C ARG A 8 -14.59 0.93 -25.31
N ARG A 9 -15.33 1.90 -24.77
CA ARG A 9 -16.79 2.05 -24.91
C ARG A 9 -17.59 0.86 -24.36
N LEU A 10 -17.03 0.11 -23.41
CA LEU A 10 -17.70 -1.01 -22.77
C LEU A 10 -18.29 -0.58 -21.42
N SER A 11 -19.43 -1.14 -21.05
CA SER A 11 -19.95 -1.01 -19.69
C SER A 11 -19.04 -1.74 -18.69
N SER A 12 -18.81 -1.14 -17.54
CA SER A 12 -18.02 -1.73 -16.46
C SER A 12 -18.93 -2.05 -15.27
N THR A 13 -18.89 -3.27 -14.76
CA THR A 13 -19.55 -3.64 -13.50
C THR A 13 -18.51 -4.24 -12.57
N SER A 14 -18.38 -3.71 -11.36
CA SER A 14 -17.38 -4.15 -10.38
C SER A 14 -17.94 -4.06 -8.97
N THR A 15 -17.71 -5.09 -8.17
CA THR A 15 -17.97 -5.06 -6.73
C THR A 15 -16.73 -4.55 -6.03
N VAL A 16 -16.85 -3.40 -5.37
CA VAL A 16 -15.75 -2.70 -4.71
C VAL A 16 -15.93 -2.79 -3.20
N PRO A 17 -14.91 -3.21 -2.43
CA PRO A 17 -14.97 -3.14 -0.98
C PRO A 17 -15.06 -1.69 -0.49
N ILE A 18 -15.87 -1.48 0.55
CA ILE A 18 -15.99 -0.21 1.27
C ILE A 18 -15.09 -0.32 2.48
N PHE A 19 -14.10 0.55 2.57
CA PHE A 19 -13.20 0.64 3.71
C PHE A 19 -13.51 1.89 4.51
N CYS A 20 -13.45 1.78 5.83
CA CYS A 20 -13.45 2.93 6.71
C CYS A 20 -12.15 3.73 6.55
N ARG A 21 -12.20 5.02 6.23
CA ARG A 21 -11.02 5.89 6.19
C ARG A 21 -10.36 6.03 7.55
N TYR A 22 -11.14 5.97 8.63
CA TYR A 22 -10.63 6.10 9.98
C TYR A 22 -9.93 4.82 10.49
N THR A 23 -10.56 3.65 10.27
CA THR A 23 -10.07 2.39 10.82
C THR A 23 -9.32 1.49 9.84
N ALA A 24 -9.34 1.83 8.54
CA ALA A 24 -8.91 1.00 7.41
C ALA A 24 -9.61 -0.38 7.33
N GLU A 25 -10.69 -0.57 8.08
CA GLU A 25 -11.43 -1.82 8.16
C GLU A 25 -12.44 -1.93 7.02
N ALA A 26 -12.62 -3.13 6.47
CA ALA A 26 -13.64 -3.39 5.47
C ALA A 26 -15.03 -3.40 6.13
N ILE A 27 -15.83 -2.37 5.85
CA ILE A 27 -17.18 -2.21 6.41
C ILE A 27 -18.20 -3.03 5.60
N GLY A 28 -17.97 -3.19 4.30
CA GLY A 28 -18.89 -3.90 3.41
C GLY A 28 -18.41 -3.85 1.96
N SER A 29 -19.32 -4.06 1.02
CA SER A 29 -19.01 -3.96 -0.41
C SER A 29 -20.12 -3.24 -1.15
N CYS A 30 -19.80 -2.51 -2.22
CA CYS A 30 -20.76 -1.86 -3.11
C CYS A 30 -20.59 -2.38 -4.53
N ARG A 31 -21.70 -2.76 -5.17
CA ARG A 31 -21.67 -3.17 -6.58
C ARG A 31 -21.89 -1.95 -7.47
N VAL A 32 -20.88 -1.54 -8.22
CA VAL A 32 -20.95 -0.35 -9.07
C VAL A 32 -21.04 -0.76 -10.53
N ASN A 33 -22.00 -0.19 -11.26
CA ASN A 33 -22.16 -0.36 -12.71
C ASN A 33 -22.04 1.01 -13.40
N ILE A 34 -21.14 1.13 -14.37
CA ILE A 34 -20.95 2.34 -15.16
C ILE A 34 -21.18 2.00 -16.62
N LYS A 35 -22.05 2.77 -17.29
CA LYS A 35 -22.41 2.61 -18.69
C LYS A 35 -22.25 3.93 -19.44
N ILE A 36 -21.70 3.88 -20.64
CA ILE A 36 -21.70 5.04 -21.54
C ILE A 36 -23.07 5.07 -22.22
N ALA A 37 -23.79 6.20 -22.08
CA ALA A 37 -25.14 6.33 -22.62
C ALA A 37 -25.11 6.76 -24.10
N THR A 38 -24.27 7.74 -24.44
CA THR A 38 -24.16 8.24 -25.82
C THR A 38 -22.80 8.90 -26.01
N VAL A 39 -22.14 8.62 -27.13
CA VAL A 39 -20.88 9.27 -27.53
C VAL A 39 -21.15 10.13 -28.76
N THR A 40 -21.14 11.44 -28.60
CA THR A 40 -21.25 12.38 -29.71
C THR A 40 -19.85 12.71 -30.23
N PRO A 41 -19.54 12.59 -31.55
CA PRO A 41 -18.29 13.09 -32.10
C PRO A 41 -18.27 14.63 -31.99
N PRO A 42 -17.10 15.26 -31.83
CA PRO A 42 -17.03 16.69 -31.55
C PRO A 42 -17.49 17.51 -32.78
N PRO A 43 -18.52 18.37 -32.67
CA PRO A 43 -18.63 19.51 -33.57
C PRO A 43 -17.52 20.51 -33.20
N LYS A 44 -17.04 21.27 -34.19
CA LYS A 44 -16.09 22.36 -33.97
C LYS A 44 -16.68 23.30 -32.90
N SER A 45 -16.06 23.35 -31.73
CA SER A 45 -16.47 24.05 -30.51
C SER A 45 -17.42 23.31 -29.55
N ARG A 46 -16.93 23.20 -28.30
CA ARG A 46 -17.59 22.84 -27.03
C ARG A 46 -17.95 21.36 -26.83
N ASN A 47 -17.03 20.66 -26.13
CA ASN A 47 -17.03 19.22 -25.84
C ASN A 47 -18.01 18.81 -24.71
N GLY A 48 -18.65 17.65 -24.86
CA GLY A 48 -19.38 16.95 -23.79
C GLY A 48 -19.74 15.51 -24.21
N SER A 49 -19.53 14.53 -23.34
CA SER A 49 -19.90 13.11 -23.54
C SER A 49 -20.75 12.61 -22.37
N ASN A 50 -21.81 11.83 -22.60
CA ASN A 50 -22.77 11.50 -21.54
C ASN A 50 -22.47 10.12 -20.94
N VAL A 51 -22.01 10.09 -19.69
CA VAL A 51 -21.74 8.86 -18.92
C VAL A 51 -22.82 8.66 -17.86
N SER A 52 -23.36 7.45 -17.79
CA SER A 52 -24.37 7.05 -16.81
C SER A 52 -23.75 6.10 -15.79
N THR A 53 -23.82 6.46 -14.52
CA THR A 53 -23.42 5.58 -13.41
C THR A 53 -24.66 5.05 -12.71
N ARG A 54 -24.67 3.75 -12.47
CA ARG A 54 -25.64 3.01 -11.67
C ARG A 54 -24.88 2.28 -10.57
N ALA A 55 -24.78 2.88 -9.40
CA ALA A 55 -24.34 2.14 -8.22
C ALA A 55 -25.54 1.31 -7.71
N SER A 56 -25.32 0.00 -7.59
CA SER A 56 -26.25 -0.94 -6.97
C SER A 56 -25.79 -1.27 -5.55
N SER A 57 -26.78 -1.35 -4.68
CA SER A 57 -26.88 -2.04 -3.39
C SER A 57 -25.55 -2.36 -2.70
N PRO A 58 -25.22 -1.70 -1.58
CA PRO A 58 -24.14 -2.19 -0.75
C PRO A 58 -24.57 -3.53 -0.13
N ILE A 59 -23.78 -4.57 -0.38
CA ILE A 59 -23.98 -5.91 0.16
C ILE A 59 -23.11 -6.04 1.41
N GLY A 60 -23.75 -6.32 2.55
CA GLY A 60 -23.06 -6.66 3.80
C GLY A 60 -22.66 -5.49 4.69
N LEU A 61 -23.31 -4.32 4.59
CA LEU A 61 -23.14 -3.29 5.63
C LEU A 61 -23.76 -3.80 6.92
N GLY A 62 -22.99 -3.84 8.00
CA GLY A 62 -23.52 -4.13 9.33
C GLY A 62 -24.58 -3.10 9.71
N LEU A 63 -25.87 -3.48 9.65
CA LEU A 63 -27.03 -2.63 9.92
C LEU A 63 -26.96 -1.96 11.31
N ASN A 64 -26.24 -2.57 12.25
CA ASN A 64 -26.09 -2.08 13.63
C ASN A 64 -25.00 -1.00 13.80
N ASN A 65 -24.23 -0.69 12.75
CA ASN A 65 -23.12 0.24 12.85
C ASN A 65 -23.51 1.68 12.48
N PHE A 66 -24.54 1.83 11.66
CA PHE A 66 -24.89 3.10 11.00
C PHE A 66 -26.36 3.46 11.24
N ALA A 67 -26.63 4.75 11.46
CA ALA A 67 -27.98 5.28 11.58
C ALA A 67 -28.53 5.60 10.18
N SER A 68 -27.77 6.32 9.36
CA SER A 68 -28.15 6.65 7.99
C SER A 68 -26.93 6.62 7.07
N ILE A 69 -27.15 6.38 5.77
CA ILE A 69 -26.10 6.33 4.75
C ILE A 69 -26.49 7.08 3.48
N HIS A 70 -25.50 7.68 2.81
CA HIS A 70 -25.63 8.16 1.43
C HIS A 70 -24.31 8.03 0.68
N LEU A 71 -24.40 7.95 -0.65
CA LEU A 71 -23.26 7.92 -1.55
C LEU A 71 -23.02 9.28 -2.19
N GLN A 72 -21.76 9.61 -2.45
CA GLN A 72 -21.37 10.76 -3.24
C GLN A 72 -20.34 10.36 -4.29
N ILE A 73 -20.47 10.95 -5.48
CA ILE A 73 -19.48 10.80 -6.56
C ILE A 73 -19.03 12.20 -6.98
N ARG A 74 -17.72 12.41 -6.99
CA ARG A 74 -17.10 13.63 -7.51
C ARG A 74 -16.89 13.48 -9.00
N LEU A 75 -17.33 14.45 -9.80
CA LEU A 75 -17.15 14.42 -11.26
C LEU A 75 -15.67 14.33 -11.66
N ALA A 76 -14.80 15.07 -10.95
CA ALA A 76 -13.36 15.06 -11.13
C ALA A 76 -12.72 13.66 -11.01
N SER A 77 -13.32 12.76 -10.21
CA SER A 77 -12.81 11.39 -10.05
C SER A 77 -12.97 10.53 -11.31
N ILE A 78 -13.83 10.95 -12.25
CA ILE A 78 -14.12 10.22 -13.49
C ILE A 78 -13.50 10.93 -14.70
N THR A 79 -13.47 12.26 -14.69
CA THR A 79 -12.92 13.07 -15.78
C THR A 79 -11.41 13.26 -15.70
N GLY A 80 -10.82 13.03 -14.52
CA GLY A 80 -9.41 13.24 -14.26
C GLY A 80 -9.05 14.68 -13.92
N PRO A 81 -7.77 14.92 -13.60
CA PRO A 81 -7.28 16.17 -13.01
C PRO A 81 -7.33 17.37 -13.96
N SER A 82 -7.58 17.17 -15.26
CA SER A 82 -7.71 18.25 -16.24
C SER A 82 -8.97 19.09 -16.08
N THR A 83 -9.91 18.65 -15.24
CA THR A 83 -11.19 19.32 -15.03
C THR A 83 -11.22 19.96 -13.64
N LYS A 84 -11.23 21.30 -13.57
CA LYS A 84 -11.36 22.06 -12.30
C LYS A 84 -12.77 21.97 -11.66
N SER A 85 -13.67 21.16 -12.21
CA SER A 85 -15.05 21.03 -11.76
C SER A 85 -15.13 20.17 -10.50
N GLN A 86 -15.46 20.79 -9.37
CA GLN A 86 -15.71 20.10 -8.09
C GLN A 86 -17.16 19.61 -7.95
N VAL A 87 -17.90 19.44 -9.05
CA VAL A 87 -19.32 19.04 -8.98
C VAL A 87 -19.45 17.67 -8.32
N VAL A 88 -20.20 17.61 -7.23
CA VAL A 88 -20.48 16.41 -6.44
C VAL A 88 -21.94 16.00 -6.65
N TYR A 89 -22.18 14.71 -6.90
CA TYR A 89 -23.52 14.16 -7.03
C TYR A 89 -23.86 13.26 -5.82
N PRO A 90 -24.71 13.74 -4.89
CA PRO A 90 -25.16 12.94 -3.76
C PRO A 90 -26.35 12.04 -4.11
N SER A 91 -26.42 10.87 -3.45
CA SER A 91 -27.60 10.03 -3.41
C SER A 91 -28.61 10.52 -2.36
N PRO A 92 -29.88 10.09 -2.45
CA PRO A 92 -30.78 10.18 -1.31
C PRO A 92 -30.17 9.46 -0.09
N THR A 93 -30.44 10.00 1.09
CA THR A 93 -30.10 9.37 2.36
C THR A 93 -31.05 8.22 2.64
N VAL A 94 -30.50 7.06 3.01
CA VAL A 94 -31.26 5.90 3.46
C VAL A 94 -31.08 5.80 4.96
N ASP A 95 -32.19 5.87 5.70
CA ASP A 95 -32.21 5.61 7.14
C ASP A 95 -32.27 4.11 7.38
N LEU A 96 -31.24 3.58 8.03
CA LEU A 96 -31.07 2.15 8.29
C LEU A 96 -31.81 1.70 9.57
N ARG A 97 -32.33 2.66 10.35
CA ARG A 97 -33.15 2.36 11.54
C ARG A 97 -34.58 2.00 11.19
N SER A 98 -35.12 2.66 10.16
CA SER A 98 -36.50 2.45 9.69
C SER A 98 -36.57 1.46 8.52
N ALA A 99 -35.55 1.41 7.66
CA ALA A 99 -35.48 0.46 6.56
C ALA A 99 -34.86 -0.87 7.02
N GLY A 100 -35.65 -1.94 7.04
CA GLY A 100 -35.15 -3.32 7.27
C GLY A 100 -34.24 -3.87 6.16
N SER A 101 -33.74 -3.02 5.25
CA SER A 101 -32.87 -3.38 4.14
C SER A 101 -31.80 -2.31 3.92
N SER A 102 -30.54 -2.72 3.81
CA SER A 102 -29.40 -1.86 3.48
C SER A 102 -29.32 -1.49 1.99
N GLU A 103 -30.42 -1.63 1.23
CA GLU A 103 -30.40 -1.45 -0.22
C GLU A 103 -30.45 0.03 -0.63
N LEU A 104 -29.27 0.62 -0.87
CA LEU A 104 -29.15 1.94 -1.46
C LEU A 104 -28.97 1.85 -2.98
N LYS A 105 -29.93 2.42 -3.74
CA LYS A 105 -29.88 2.51 -5.21
C LYS A 105 -29.54 3.94 -5.63
N PHE A 106 -28.39 4.13 -6.27
CA PHE A 106 -27.98 5.43 -6.82
C PHE A 106 -27.82 5.34 -8.34
N LYS A 107 -28.69 6.06 -9.07
CA LYS A 107 -28.67 6.13 -10.53
C LYS A 107 -28.57 7.58 -10.97
N ARG A 108 -27.45 7.96 -11.59
CA ARG A 108 -27.24 9.31 -12.14
C ARG A 108 -26.55 9.24 -13.50
N THR A 109 -27.06 10.05 -14.42
CA THR A 109 -26.46 10.30 -15.73
C THR A 109 -25.91 11.72 -15.73
N PHE A 110 -24.64 11.88 -16.10
CA PHE A 110 -23.98 13.18 -16.17
C PHE A 110 -23.21 13.31 -17.49
N GLN A 111 -23.08 14.55 -17.93
CA GLN A 111 -22.31 14.91 -19.11
C GLN A 111 -20.90 15.30 -18.66
N LEU A 112 -19.88 14.72 -19.30
CA LEU A 112 -18.50 14.85 -18.90
C LEU A 112 -17.57 14.87 -20.11
N ILE A 113 -16.43 15.51 -19.96
CA ILE A 113 -15.33 15.49 -20.93
C ILE A 113 -14.20 14.72 -20.26
N ALA A 114 -13.88 13.53 -20.77
CA ALA A 114 -12.79 12.72 -20.24
C ALA A 114 -11.67 12.60 -21.27
N THR A 115 -10.42 12.65 -20.79
CA THR A 115 -9.26 12.35 -21.62
C THR A 115 -9.10 10.83 -21.77
N PRO A 116 -8.88 10.30 -23.00
CA PRO A 116 -8.71 8.86 -23.21
C PRO A 116 -7.54 8.26 -22.42
N ALA A 117 -6.50 9.05 -22.16
CA ALA A 117 -5.36 8.64 -21.34
C ALA A 117 -5.78 8.37 -19.89
N TYR A 118 -6.50 9.29 -19.26
CA TYR A 118 -7.00 9.11 -17.89
C TYR A 118 -7.99 7.94 -17.80
N LEU A 119 -8.83 7.72 -18.79
CA LEU A 119 -9.75 6.57 -18.78
C LEU A 119 -9.03 5.23 -18.83
N ARG A 120 -7.81 5.13 -19.40
CA ARG A 120 -7.07 3.86 -19.50
C ARG A 120 -6.47 3.40 -18.17
N GLU A 121 -5.97 4.34 -17.38
CA GLU A 121 -5.20 4.05 -16.15
C GLU A 121 -5.90 4.54 -14.87
N GLY A 122 -6.91 5.40 -15.02
CA GLY A 122 -7.58 6.08 -13.93
C GLY A 122 -8.58 5.23 -13.17
N TYR A 123 -8.85 5.65 -11.95
CA TYR A 123 -9.81 5.05 -11.05
C TYR A 123 -10.80 6.11 -10.56
N ALA A 124 -12.09 5.78 -10.61
CA ALA A 124 -13.12 6.59 -9.96
C ALA A 124 -13.24 6.26 -8.48
N SER A 125 -13.23 7.31 -7.66
CA SER A 125 -13.55 7.26 -6.24
C SER A 125 -15.05 7.47 -6.02
N ILE A 126 -15.61 6.66 -5.12
CA ILE A 126 -16.99 6.75 -4.67
C ILE A 126 -16.91 6.85 -3.16
N GLU A 127 -17.52 7.89 -2.60
CA GLU A 127 -17.47 8.18 -1.18
C GLU A 127 -18.80 7.72 -0.56
N LEU A 128 -18.73 6.86 0.45
CA LEU A 128 -19.87 6.53 1.29
C LEU A 128 -19.79 7.41 2.53
N LEU A 129 -20.86 8.14 2.81
CA LEU A 129 -20.98 8.92 4.03
C LEU A 129 -22.06 8.28 4.88
N ALA A 130 -21.80 8.19 6.17
CA ALA A 130 -22.73 7.58 7.11
C ALA A 130 -22.81 8.40 8.39
N SER A 131 -24.02 8.45 8.96
CA SER A 131 -24.18 8.80 10.36
C SER A 131 -23.95 7.55 11.20
N LEU A 132 -23.06 7.63 12.18
CA LEU A 132 -22.64 6.50 12.99
C LEU A 132 -23.60 6.30 14.18
N GLN A 133 -23.86 5.05 14.56
CA GLN A 133 -24.54 4.78 15.83
C GLN A 133 -23.57 4.92 17.01
N ALA A 134 -24.11 5.26 18.19
CA ALA A 134 -23.31 5.42 19.43
C ALA A 134 -22.49 4.16 19.77
N THR A 135 -23.02 2.97 19.49
CA THR A 135 -22.33 1.69 19.69
C THR A 135 -21.09 1.52 18.80
N TYR A 136 -21.14 2.00 17.56
CA TYR A 136 -19.99 1.98 16.65
C TYR A 136 -18.99 3.07 17.02
N LEU A 137 -19.46 4.26 17.39
CA LEU A 137 -18.62 5.35 17.87
C LEU A 137 -17.82 4.95 19.12
N GLY A 138 -18.47 4.35 20.12
CA GLY A 138 -17.80 3.88 21.33
C GLY A 138 -16.76 2.78 21.06
N ARG A 139 -16.97 1.92 20.06
CA ARG A 139 -15.94 0.96 19.62
C ARG A 139 -14.72 1.65 19.01
N MET A 140 -14.94 2.70 18.24
CA MET A 140 -13.83 3.48 17.68
C MET A 140 -13.06 4.21 18.79
N GLU A 141 -13.76 4.82 19.75
CA GLU A 141 -13.14 5.47 20.91
C GLU A 141 -12.33 4.48 21.77
N CYS A 142 -12.87 3.29 22.07
CA CYS A 142 -12.14 2.24 22.78
C CYS A 142 -10.91 1.77 21.99
N ARG A 143 -11.01 1.63 20.67
CA ARG A 143 -9.87 1.32 19.81
C ARG A 143 -8.81 2.42 19.86
N ASP A 144 -9.20 3.69 20.00
CA ASP A 144 -8.27 4.80 20.15
C ASP A 144 -7.59 4.78 21.50
N GLU A 145 -8.33 4.52 22.58
CA GLU A 145 -7.79 4.40 23.93
C GLU A 145 -6.76 3.26 24.01
N MET A 146 -7.02 2.11 23.38
CA MET A 146 -6.05 1.01 23.28
C MET A 146 -4.82 1.37 22.43
N ARG A 147 -4.97 2.24 21.41
CA ARG A 147 -3.85 2.76 20.61
C ARG A 147 -3.00 3.73 21.41
N GLU A 148 -3.64 4.64 22.15
CA GLU A 148 -2.97 5.61 23.02
C GLU A 148 -2.22 4.90 24.15
N GLN A 149 -2.81 3.87 24.76
CA GLN A 149 -2.15 3.07 25.80
C GLN A 149 -0.88 2.35 25.29
N ARG A 150 -0.86 1.86 24.04
CA ARG A 150 0.36 1.30 23.42
C ARG A 150 1.48 2.34 23.27
N ASN A 151 1.13 3.59 23.01
CA ASN A 151 2.09 4.69 22.89
C ASN A 151 2.59 5.23 24.25
N ILE A 152 1.95 4.83 25.36
CA ILE A 152 2.25 5.30 26.73
C ILE A 152 3.13 4.31 27.51
N LEU A 153 3.61 3.19 26.93
CA LEU A 153 4.65 2.41 27.60
C LEU A 153 5.90 3.31 27.81
N PRO A 154 6.37 3.49 29.06
CA PRO A 154 7.37 4.50 29.36
C PRO A 154 8.71 4.09 28.74
N LYS A 155 9.17 4.85 27.73
CA LYS A 155 10.59 4.90 27.36
C LYS A 155 11.33 5.62 28.50
N PRO A 156 12.31 4.99 29.18
CA PRO A 156 13.09 5.72 30.16
C PRO A 156 13.94 6.76 29.43
N ASN A 157 13.83 8.00 29.89
CA ASN A 157 14.57 9.19 29.47
C ASN A 157 14.11 9.89 28.19
N ARG A 158 13.20 10.84 28.36
CA ARG A 158 13.31 12.17 27.71
C ARG A 158 12.67 13.24 28.58
N SER A 159 13.51 13.97 29.28
CA SER A 159 13.19 15.23 29.94
C SER A 159 13.01 16.33 28.89
N ALA A 160 11.76 16.71 28.61
CA ALA A 160 11.43 18.02 28.07
C ALA A 160 10.03 18.40 28.54
N PRO A 161 9.86 19.46 29.36
CA PRO A 161 8.54 19.97 29.70
C PRO A 161 8.09 20.88 28.55
N THR A 162 7.18 20.41 27.69
CA THR A 162 6.39 21.32 26.86
C THR A 162 5.20 21.80 27.68
N THR A 163 5.30 23.04 28.15
CA THR A 163 4.21 23.84 28.72
C THR A 163 3.16 24.09 27.64
N SER A 164 2.19 23.19 27.49
CA SER A 164 0.95 23.47 26.76
C SER A 164 -0.13 23.86 27.77
N ASN A 165 -0.47 25.14 27.80
CA ASN A 165 -1.59 25.68 28.58
C ASN A 165 -2.90 24.93 28.24
N PRO A 166 -3.63 24.38 29.23
CA PRO A 166 -4.83 23.57 28.99
C PRO A 166 -6.07 24.39 28.60
N ASN A 167 -5.99 25.73 28.62
CA ASN A 167 -7.14 26.63 28.50
C ASN A 167 -7.24 27.41 27.19
N LEU A 168 -6.44 27.09 26.16
CA LEU A 168 -6.73 27.60 24.81
C LEU A 168 -7.67 26.63 24.13
N LEU A 169 -8.95 27.03 24.00
CA LEU A 169 -9.91 26.36 23.13
C LEU A 169 -9.26 26.21 21.75
N ALA A 170 -8.88 24.98 21.41
CA ALA A 170 -8.26 24.67 20.13
C ALA A 170 -9.27 25.01 19.03
N MET A 171 -9.05 26.16 18.39
CA MET A 171 -9.88 26.69 17.31
C MET A 171 -10.04 25.66 16.18
N ARG A 172 -11.19 25.66 15.49
CA ARG A 172 -11.50 24.80 14.33
C ARG A 172 -10.30 24.81 13.37
N ARG A 173 -9.69 23.64 13.13
CA ARG A 173 -8.51 23.49 12.26
C ARG A 173 -8.94 22.97 10.89
N SER A 174 -8.29 23.42 9.83
CA SER A 174 -8.61 22.95 8.49
C SER A 174 -8.11 21.51 8.30
N GLU A 175 -8.86 20.69 7.56
CA GLU A 175 -8.47 19.30 7.25
C GLU A 175 -7.12 19.24 6.50
N ASN A 176 -6.76 20.31 5.81
CA ASN A 176 -5.51 20.42 5.05
C ASN A 176 -4.28 20.71 5.93
N ASP A 177 -4.43 21.12 7.19
CA ASP A 177 -3.29 21.47 8.05
C ASP A 177 -2.54 20.24 8.62
N PHE A 178 -3.08 19.02 8.46
CA PHE A 178 -2.53 17.81 9.10
C PHE A 178 -2.32 16.60 8.17
N VAL A 179 -2.65 16.69 6.88
CA VAL A 179 -2.52 15.57 5.93
C VAL A 179 -1.32 15.80 5.02
N VAL A 180 -0.12 15.81 5.61
CA VAL A 180 1.10 15.78 4.81
C VAL A 180 1.40 14.31 4.52
N GLU A 181 1.15 13.90 3.27
CA GLU A 181 1.63 12.61 2.79
C GLU A 181 3.16 12.58 2.91
N GLN A 182 3.69 11.59 3.61
CA GLN A 182 5.13 11.40 3.72
C GLN A 182 5.59 10.43 2.63
N VAL A 183 6.64 10.82 1.91
CA VAL A 183 7.26 9.98 0.89
C VAL A 183 8.68 9.70 1.33
N HIS A 184 9.01 8.42 1.46
CA HIS A 184 10.33 7.95 1.89
C HIS A 184 10.93 7.06 0.82
N ASP A 185 12.19 7.31 0.46
CA ASP A 185 12.93 6.42 -0.42
C ASP A 185 13.68 5.40 0.43
N VAL A 186 13.47 4.13 0.11
CA VAL A 186 14.02 2.99 0.83
C VAL A 186 14.87 2.17 -0.12
N VAL A 187 16.13 1.95 0.25
CA VAL A 187 17.04 1.06 -0.46
C VAL A 187 17.19 -0.21 0.34
N SER A 188 17.02 -1.34 -0.34
CA SER A 188 17.33 -2.66 0.20
C SER A 188 18.57 -3.22 -0.48
N TRP A 189 19.46 -3.83 0.31
CA TRP A 189 20.57 -4.63 -0.18
C TRP A 189 20.42 -6.05 0.31
N LEU A 190 20.63 -6.99 -0.61
CA LEU A 190 20.66 -8.41 -0.35
C LEU A 190 22.05 -8.95 -0.62
N THR A 191 22.54 -9.78 0.30
CA THR A 191 23.81 -10.47 0.17
C THR A 191 23.65 -11.90 0.67
N ILE A 192 24.08 -12.87 -0.12
CA ILE A 192 24.22 -14.26 0.32
C ILE A 192 25.69 -14.49 0.63
N CYS A 193 25.98 -15.06 1.79
CA CYS A 193 27.32 -15.43 2.19
C CYS A 193 27.44 -16.94 2.32
N GLU A 194 28.52 -17.51 1.80
CA GLU A 194 28.84 -18.94 1.91
C GLU A 194 29.99 -19.16 2.89
N LEU A 195 29.93 -20.28 3.62
CA LEU A 195 31.00 -20.67 4.53
C LEU A 195 32.27 -21.05 3.75
N GLY A 196 33.34 -20.30 3.96
CA GLY A 196 34.67 -20.57 3.41
C GLY A 196 35.43 -21.64 4.20
N SER A 197 36.55 -22.10 3.64
CA SER A 197 37.48 -23.03 4.31
C SER A 197 38.15 -22.43 5.54
N ASP A 198 38.15 -21.11 5.66
CA ASP A 198 38.60 -20.34 6.82
C ASP A 198 37.57 -20.31 7.97
N GLY A 199 36.42 -20.97 7.80
CA GLY A 199 35.33 -20.98 8.77
C GLY A 199 34.54 -19.67 8.84
N LYS A 200 34.77 -18.73 7.91
CA LYS A 200 34.06 -17.44 7.86
C LYS A 200 33.04 -17.43 6.72
N TYR A 201 31.96 -16.67 6.91
CA TYR A 201 30.95 -16.47 5.86
C TYR A 201 31.39 -15.35 4.93
N ASN A 202 31.74 -15.71 3.69
CA ASN A 202 32.22 -14.78 2.67
C ASN A 202 31.09 -14.46 1.67
N PRO A 203 30.93 -13.18 1.27
CA PRO A 203 29.86 -12.78 0.36
C PRO A 203 30.05 -13.40 -1.03
N VAL A 204 28.96 -13.93 -1.59
CA VAL A 204 28.92 -14.48 -2.93
C VAL A 204 28.88 -13.34 -3.94
N PRO A 205 29.75 -13.34 -4.96
CA PRO A 205 29.73 -12.33 -6.00
C PRO A 205 28.47 -12.47 -6.87
N VAL A 206 27.93 -11.31 -7.24
CA VAL A 206 26.88 -11.17 -8.25
C VAL A 206 27.58 -10.99 -9.60
N MET A 207 27.31 -11.89 -10.54
CA MET A 207 27.86 -11.87 -11.89
C MET A 207 26.82 -11.27 -12.84
N SER A 208 27.12 -10.12 -13.42
CA SER A 208 26.29 -9.44 -14.42
C SER A 208 26.97 -9.54 -15.78
N GLN A 209 26.22 -9.95 -16.81
CA GLN A 209 26.75 -10.13 -18.17
C GLN A 209 26.76 -8.84 -18.99
N ASN A 210 25.87 -7.90 -18.67
CA ASN A 210 25.73 -6.63 -19.37
C ASN A 210 25.19 -5.54 -18.42
N PRO A 211 25.27 -4.24 -18.77
CA PRO A 211 24.81 -3.17 -17.88
C PRO A 211 23.31 -3.16 -17.54
N LEU A 212 22.48 -3.81 -18.36
CA LEU A 212 21.04 -3.95 -18.13
C LEU A 212 20.69 -5.20 -17.31
N ASP A 213 21.68 -6.07 -17.06
CA ASP A 213 21.53 -7.31 -16.34
C ASP A 213 21.75 -7.04 -14.84
N PRO A 214 20.72 -7.22 -14.00
CA PRO A 214 20.84 -7.06 -12.54
C PRO A 214 21.85 -8.06 -11.93
N GLY A 215 22.22 -9.09 -12.68
CA GLY A 215 23.23 -10.08 -12.33
C GLY A 215 22.65 -11.27 -11.57
N SER A 216 23.49 -12.30 -11.38
CA SER A 216 23.14 -13.55 -10.71
C SER A 216 24.15 -13.95 -9.65
N LEU A 217 23.66 -14.46 -8.52
CA LEU A 217 24.45 -14.97 -7.41
C LEU A 217 24.91 -16.39 -7.72
N SER A 218 26.22 -16.59 -7.84
CA SER A 218 26.81 -17.90 -8.11
C SER A 218 27.04 -18.69 -6.82
N LEU A 219 26.08 -19.54 -6.45
CA LEU A 219 26.12 -20.33 -5.22
C LEU A 219 26.76 -21.70 -5.45
N ARG A 220 27.61 -22.17 -4.55
CA ARG A 220 28.19 -23.52 -4.64
C ARG A 220 27.34 -24.56 -3.94
N GLN A 221 27.14 -25.70 -4.57
CA GLN A 221 26.35 -26.78 -4.00
C GLN A 221 26.97 -27.34 -2.70
N GLY A 222 26.13 -27.63 -1.70
CA GLY A 222 26.54 -28.28 -0.46
C GLY A 222 27.23 -27.39 0.59
N LEU A 223 27.30 -26.08 0.38
CA LEU A 223 27.82 -25.13 1.37
C LEU A 223 26.71 -24.55 2.25
N GLN A 224 27.04 -24.30 3.52
CA GLN A 224 26.16 -23.58 4.44
C GLN A 224 26.12 -22.09 4.07
N ARG A 225 24.92 -21.50 4.12
CA ARG A 225 24.70 -20.12 3.66
C ARG A 225 24.02 -19.26 4.71
N ARG A 226 24.35 -17.98 4.70
CA ARG A 226 23.68 -16.91 5.45
C ARG A 226 23.14 -15.89 4.48
N LEU A 227 21.93 -15.40 4.73
CA LEU A 227 21.35 -14.32 3.94
C LEU A 227 21.30 -13.07 4.80
N ARG A 228 21.85 -11.98 4.28
CA ARG A 228 21.85 -10.67 4.92
C ARG A 228 21.03 -9.72 4.07
N LEU A 229 19.97 -9.19 4.66
CA LEU A 229 19.17 -8.10 4.13
C LEU A 229 19.53 -6.84 4.92
N THR A 230 19.70 -5.71 4.22
CA THR A 230 19.97 -4.42 4.86
C THR A 230 19.05 -3.40 4.24
N LEU A 231 18.30 -2.69 5.07
CA LEU A 231 17.40 -1.61 4.67
C LEU A 231 18.00 -0.29 5.11
N SER A 232 17.92 0.71 4.25
CA SER A 232 18.20 2.11 4.61
C SER A 232 17.14 3.01 4.00
N SER A 233 16.78 4.08 4.69
CA SER A 233 15.94 5.13 4.14
C SER A 233 16.69 6.45 4.10
N ASN A 234 16.37 7.29 3.11
CA ASN A 234 16.82 8.68 3.02
C ASN A 234 16.31 9.55 4.19
N SER A 235 15.27 9.10 4.90
CA SER A 235 14.57 9.87 5.92
C SER A 235 15.09 9.64 7.35
N GLY A 236 16.15 8.83 7.49
CA GLY A 236 16.86 8.64 8.75
C GLY A 236 15.95 8.19 9.90
N LYS A 237 15.80 9.04 10.93
CA LYS A 237 15.02 8.76 12.14
C LYS A 237 13.51 8.97 11.99
N GLU A 238 13.06 9.55 10.88
CA GLU A 238 11.63 9.79 10.63
C GLU A 238 10.87 8.52 10.24
N LEU A 239 11.60 7.48 9.82
CA LEU A 239 11.05 6.16 9.51
C LEU A 239 11.65 5.10 10.47
N PRO A 240 11.25 5.07 11.76
CA PRO A 240 11.78 4.12 12.73
C PRO A 240 11.28 2.71 12.45
N TRP A 241 12.17 1.87 11.91
CA TRP A 241 11.94 0.44 11.74
C TRP A 241 11.96 -0.26 13.10
N VAL A 242 10.91 -1.00 13.42
CA VAL A 242 10.77 -1.69 14.71
C VAL A 242 11.23 -3.13 14.58
N ALA A 243 10.69 -3.85 13.60
CA ALA A 243 10.99 -5.27 13.41
C ALA A 243 10.77 -5.71 11.95
N VAL A 244 11.51 -6.73 11.53
CA VAL A 244 11.12 -7.56 10.38
C VAL A 244 10.52 -8.83 10.95
N THR A 245 9.21 -9.00 10.79
CA THR A 245 8.47 -10.09 11.44
C THR A 245 8.83 -11.46 10.85
N LYS A 246 8.92 -11.56 9.51
CA LYS A 246 9.18 -12.84 8.83
C LYS A 246 9.66 -12.64 7.39
N ILE A 247 10.79 -13.21 6.99
CA ILE A 247 11.19 -13.18 5.59
C ILE A 247 10.62 -14.40 4.87
N ARG A 248 10.02 -14.20 3.70
CA ARG A 248 9.57 -15.26 2.81
C ARG A 248 10.48 -15.32 1.60
N ILE A 249 11.01 -16.51 1.29
CA ILE A 249 11.77 -16.76 0.07
C ILE A 249 10.94 -17.78 -0.71
N GLY A 250 10.38 -17.36 -1.85
CA GLY A 250 9.29 -18.07 -2.51
C GLY A 250 8.10 -18.26 -1.57
N ASN A 251 7.65 -19.51 -1.40
CA ASN A 251 6.55 -19.84 -0.49
C ASN A 251 6.97 -20.22 0.92
N VAL A 252 8.28 -20.28 1.19
CA VAL A 252 8.81 -20.75 2.47
C VAL A 252 9.13 -19.56 3.37
N PRO A 253 8.50 -19.49 4.54
CA PRO A 253 8.82 -18.45 5.49
C PRO A 253 10.00 -18.86 6.38
N VAL A 254 10.86 -17.90 6.71
CA VAL A 254 12.12 -18.09 7.44
C VAL A 254 12.24 -17.07 8.56
N ASN A 255 12.74 -17.53 9.71
CA ASN A 255 12.99 -16.67 10.86
C ASN A 255 14.22 -15.80 10.62
N VAL A 256 14.17 -14.57 11.13
CA VAL A 256 15.22 -13.57 10.99
C VAL A 256 15.59 -12.98 12.32
N GLU A 257 16.88 -12.69 12.46
CA GLU A 257 17.40 -11.80 13.48
C GLU A 257 17.42 -10.39 12.91
N PHE A 258 16.46 -9.56 13.33
CA PHE A 258 16.40 -8.15 12.94
C PHE A 258 17.12 -7.28 13.97
N LYS A 259 17.92 -6.34 13.47
CA LYS A 259 18.60 -5.35 14.27
C LYS A 259 17.94 -3.98 14.06
N PRO A 260 17.87 -3.13 15.10
CA PRO A 260 17.33 -1.77 14.99
C PRO A 260 18.05 -0.87 13.98
N ASP A 261 19.23 -1.27 13.49
CA ASP A 261 19.98 -0.59 12.44
C ASP A 261 19.40 -0.82 11.02
N GLY A 262 18.29 -1.56 10.89
CA GLY A 262 17.67 -1.91 9.62
C GLY A 262 18.25 -3.16 8.96
N SER A 263 19.20 -3.85 9.60
CA SER A 263 19.78 -5.10 9.10
C SER A 263 19.00 -6.31 9.59
N ALA A 264 18.59 -7.19 8.68
CA ALA A 264 18.04 -8.51 9.00
C ALA A 264 19.00 -9.61 8.54
N THR A 265 19.25 -10.60 9.39
CA THR A 265 20.10 -11.75 9.04
C THR A 265 19.34 -13.06 9.21
N ILE A 266 19.42 -13.93 8.20
CA ILE A 266 19.00 -15.33 8.27
C ILE A 266 20.27 -16.16 8.56
N PRO A 267 20.41 -16.73 9.76
CA PRO A 267 21.65 -17.39 10.20
C PRO A 267 21.92 -18.73 9.50
N GLN A 268 20.88 -19.41 9.02
CA GLN A 268 20.98 -20.68 8.32
C GLN A 268 19.94 -20.74 7.20
N TRP A 269 20.34 -20.42 5.97
CA TRP A 269 19.49 -20.61 4.80
C TRP A 269 19.85 -21.92 4.10
N ASN A 270 18.87 -22.80 3.95
CA ASN A 270 19.03 -24.08 3.27
C ASN A 270 18.15 -24.11 2.02
N SER A 271 18.74 -24.40 0.86
CA SER A 271 18.01 -24.50 -0.41
C SER A 271 17.00 -25.65 -0.43
N SER A 272 17.24 -26.72 0.33
CA SER A 272 16.34 -27.89 0.38
C SER A 272 14.98 -27.59 0.98
N THR A 273 14.86 -26.58 1.87
CA THR A 273 13.56 -26.22 2.48
C THR A 273 12.55 -25.71 1.45
N HIS A 274 13.02 -25.26 0.29
CA HIS A 274 12.19 -24.73 -0.80
C HIS A 274 11.50 -25.82 -1.63
N ASN A 275 11.85 -27.10 -1.41
CA ASN A 275 11.35 -28.26 -2.16
C ASN A 275 11.34 -28.04 -3.69
N SER A 276 12.38 -27.36 -4.19
CA SER A 276 12.53 -27.02 -5.60
C SER A 276 13.71 -27.77 -6.19
N SER A 277 13.45 -28.58 -7.22
CA SER A 277 14.49 -29.31 -7.96
C SER A 277 15.51 -28.38 -8.60
N LEU A 278 15.10 -27.15 -8.95
CA LEU A 278 15.97 -26.14 -9.54
C LEU A 278 17.09 -25.72 -8.58
N LEU A 279 16.79 -25.57 -7.29
CA LEU A 279 17.79 -25.19 -6.28
C LEU A 279 18.66 -26.36 -5.80
N ASN A 280 18.25 -27.60 -6.13
CA ASN A 280 18.93 -28.82 -5.70
C ASN A 280 19.88 -29.39 -6.75
N ARG A 281 19.89 -28.83 -7.97
CA ARG A 281 20.74 -29.26 -9.09
C ARG A 281 21.65 -28.12 -9.55
N VAL A 282 22.83 -28.48 -10.05
CA VAL A 282 23.71 -27.55 -10.79
C VAL A 282 22.93 -26.93 -11.95
N THR A 283 22.94 -25.61 -12.03
CA THR A 283 22.26 -24.85 -13.08
C THR A 283 23.05 -24.95 -14.38
N ALA A 284 22.37 -25.20 -15.51
CA ALA A 284 23.03 -25.27 -16.81
C ALA A 284 23.65 -23.92 -17.20
N SER A 285 24.68 -23.96 -18.04
CA SER A 285 25.32 -22.74 -18.54
C SER A 285 24.31 -21.82 -19.23
N GLY A 286 24.36 -20.52 -18.92
CA GLY A 286 23.42 -19.53 -19.45
C GLY A 286 22.03 -19.52 -18.79
N GLN A 287 21.69 -20.50 -17.96
CA GLN A 287 20.44 -20.52 -17.19
C GLN A 287 20.61 -19.92 -15.80
N ARG A 288 19.50 -19.40 -15.27
CA ARG A 288 19.43 -18.77 -13.95
C ARG A 288 18.09 -19.10 -13.30
N ILE A 289 18.10 -19.20 -11.98
CA ILE A 289 16.92 -19.46 -11.15
C ILE A 289 16.51 -18.12 -10.55
N LEU A 290 15.26 -17.72 -10.76
CA LEU A 290 14.70 -16.53 -10.13
C LEU A 290 14.07 -16.89 -8.79
N LEU A 291 14.41 -16.13 -7.76
CA LEU A 291 13.84 -16.25 -6.42
C LEU A 291 13.25 -14.90 -6.02
N GLN A 292 11.97 -14.91 -5.67
CA GLN A 292 11.31 -13.76 -5.07
C GLN A 292 11.47 -13.83 -3.55
N ILE A 293 11.95 -12.73 -2.96
CA ILE A 293 11.96 -12.54 -1.51
C ILE A 293 10.93 -11.47 -1.17
N SER A 294 10.08 -11.73 -0.18
CA SER A 294 9.24 -10.70 0.45
C SER A 294 9.44 -10.65 1.96
N TRP A 295 9.36 -9.45 2.52
CA TRP A 295 9.51 -9.23 3.95
C TRP A 295 8.59 -8.09 4.42
N PRO A 296 7.71 -8.33 5.40
CA PRO A 296 7.00 -7.28 6.11
C PRO A 296 7.94 -6.59 7.10
N VAL A 297 7.85 -5.26 7.15
CA VAL A 297 8.58 -4.41 8.10
C VAL A 297 7.56 -3.67 8.95
N ASP A 298 7.66 -3.86 10.25
CA ASP A 298 6.91 -3.10 11.24
C ASP A 298 7.57 -1.73 11.42
N ILE A 299 6.80 -0.67 11.22
CA ILE A 299 7.23 0.72 11.33
C ILE A 299 6.34 1.37 12.39
N ASP A 300 6.94 2.05 13.37
CA ASP A 300 6.23 2.61 14.54
C ASP A 300 5.11 3.59 14.15
N THR A 301 5.32 4.31 13.03
CA THR A 301 4.36 5.29 12.51
C THR A 301 3.22 4.68 11.69
N CYS A 302 3.27 3.37 11.38
CA CYS A 302 2.32 2.68 10.51
C CYS A 302 1.38 1.77 11.30
N LEU A 303 0.11 1.71 10.89
CA LEU A 303 -0.89 0.81 11.50
C LEU A 303 -0.69 -0.66 11.10
N ASN A 304 -0.21 -0.89 9.88
CA ASN A 304 0.02 -2.22 9.32
C ASN A 304 1.49 -2.36 8.88
N PRO A 305 2.06 -3.58 8.95
CA PRO A 305 3.40 -3.84 8.44
C PRO A 305 3.49 -3.51 6.95
N VAL A 306 4.56 -2.86 6.53
CA VAL A 306 4.83 -2.55 5.12
C VAL A 306 5.56 -3.73 4.48
N VAL A 307 4.96 -4.32 3.44
CA VAL A 307 5.54 -5.48 2.75
C VAL A 307 6.41 -5.03 1.59
N PHE A 308 7.69 -5.35 1.65
CA PHE A 308 8.63 -5.18 0.56
C PHE A 308 8.84 -6.51 -0.19
N SER A 309 9.13 -6.44 -1.48
CA SER A 309 9.43 -7.60 -2.31
C SER A 309 10.52 -7.29 -3.31
N MET A 310 11.46 -8.22 -3.50
CA MET A 310 12.55 -8.10 -4.46
C MET A 310 12.85 -9.47 -5.08
N ASP A 311 13.12 -9.47 -6.38
CA ASP A 311 13.59 -10.65 -7.10
C ASP A 311 15.11 -10.70 -7.14
N MET A 312 15.67 -11.91 -7.07
CA MET A 312 17.08 -12.15 -7.32
C MET A 312 17.24 -13.32 -8.30
N ALA A 313 18.33 -13.28 -9.07
CA ALA A 313 18.76 -14.41 -9.87
C ALA A 313 19.89 -15.18 -9.16
N VAL A 314 19.82 -16.50 -9.22
CA VAL A 314 20.78 -17.43 -8.61
C VAL A 314 21.21 -18.46 -9.64
N ALA A 315 22.49 -18.83 -9.64
CA ALA A 315 23.02 -19.95 -10.40
C ALA A 315 23.74 -20.91 -9.44
N ILE A 316 23.34 -22.18 -9.44
CA ILE A 316 23.96 -23.22 -8.62
C ILE A 316 25.15 -23.79 -9.39
N GLN A 317 26.34 -23.68 -8.82
CA GLN A 317 27.58 -24.24 -9.31
C GLN A 317 27.92 -25.54 -8.58
N ALA A 318 28.74 -26.38 -9.23
CA ALA A 318 29.32 -27.55 -8.58
C ALA A 318 30.15 -27.14 -7.35
N ARG A 319 30.29 -28.06 -6.39
CA ARG A 319 31.00 -27.81 -5.13
C ARG A 319 32.45 -27.32 -5.32
N ASP A 320 33.13 -27.90 -6.31
CA ASP A 320 34.53 -27.63 -6.62
C ASP A 320 34.70 -26.56 -7.72
N ALA A 321 33.63 -25.83 -8.04
CA ALA A 321 33.71 -24.72 -8.99
C ALA A 321 34.64 -23.62 -8.43
N GLY A 322 35.78 -23.44 -9.10
CA GLY A 322 36.69 -22.34 -8.81
C GLY A 322 35.97 -21.01 -8.85
N ALA A 323 36.37 -20.07 -7.99
CA ALA A 323 35.86 -18.71 -8.09
C ALA A 323 36.19 -18.17 -9.50
N PRO A 324 35.23 -17.57 -10.23
CA PRO A 324 35.49 -17.08 -11.57
C PRO A 324 36.69 -16.13 -11.57
N SER A 325 37.65 -16.40 -12.47
CA SER A 325 38.95 -15.71 -12.52
C SER A 325 38.78 -14.21 -12.73
N ARG A 326 39.49 -13.39 -11.93
CA ARG A 326 39.49 -11.93 -12.05
C ARG A 326 40.10 -11.43 -13.36
N PHE A 327 40.95 -12.25 -13.99
CA PHE A 327 41.63 -11.88 -15.24
C PHE A 327 40.79 -12.18 -16.48
N ALA A 328 39.80 -13.08 -16.38
CA ALA A 328 38.89 -13.42 -17.48
C ALA A 328 37.87 -12.31 -17.79
N SER A 329 37.76 -11.28 -16.94
CA SER A 329 36.88 -10.12 -17.18
C SER A 329 37.55 -8.98 -17.95
N MET A 330 38.82 -9.09 -18.36
CA MET A 330 39.47 -8.02 -19.14
C MET A 330 39.06 -8.00 -20.62
N SER A 331 38.53 -9.11 -21.16
CA SER A 331 38.00 -9.18 -22.53
C SER A 331 36.48 -9.34 -22.60
N SER A 332 35.79 -9.40 -21.45
CA SER A 332 34.36 -9.67 -21.33
C SER A 332 33.66 -8.52 -20.61
N SER A 333 32.47 -8.13 -21.09
CA SER A 333 31.59 -7.11 -20.45
C SER A 333 31.03 -7.53 -19.07
N THR A 334 31.51 -8.66 -18.53
CA THR A 334 31.02 -9.24 -17.28
C THR A 334 31.48 -8.42 -16.08
N LYS A 335 30.54 -7.80 -15.36
CA LYS A 335 30.79 -7.06 -14.12
C LYS A 335 30.57 -7.94 -12.89
N ARG A 336 31.44 -7.77 -11.89
CA ARG A 336 31.34 -8.44 -10.59
C ARG A 336 30.86 -7.45 -9.54
N LEU A 337 29.68 -7.66 -8.99
CA LEU A 337 29.10 -6.84 -7.92
C LEU A 337 29.13 -7.64 -6.61
N ALA A 338 29.18 -6.94 -5.48
CA ALA A 338 29.21 -7.58 -4.16
C ALA A 338 27.81 -7.86 -3.60
N LYS A 339 26.78 -7.15 -4.07
CA LYS A 339 25.42 -7.18 -3.53
C LYS A 339 24.40 -6.92 -4.63
N THR A 340 23.17 -7.39 -4.42
CA THR A 340 21.98 -7.02 -5.22
C THR A 340 21.19 -5.97 -4.44
N SER A 341 20.59 -4.99 -5.11
CA SER A 341 19.80 -3.94 -4.45
C SER A 341 18.52 -3.61 -5.19
N ALA A 342 17.50 -3.19 -4.44
CA ALA A 342 16.27 -2.61 -4.97
C ALA A 342 15.90 -1.32 -4.23
N ILE A 343 15.33 -0.37 -4.97
CA ILE A 343 14.87 0.92 -4.46
C ILE A 343 13.33 0.90 -4.44
N PHE A 344 12.75 1.36 -3.34
CA PHE A 344 11.32 1.47 -3.12
C PHE A 344 10.96 2.91 -2.75
N SER A 345 9.81 3.38 -3.21
CA SER A 345 9.22 4.64 -2.76
C SER A 345 8.00 4.33 -1.90
N LEU A 346 8.10 4.63 -0.61
CA LEU A 346 7.07 4.39 0.38
C LEU A 346 6.24 5.65 0.57
N LYS A 347 4.95 5.58 0.24
CA LYS A 347 4.00 6.67 0.45
C LYS A 347 3.13 6.39 1.66
N LEU A 348 3.33 7.15 2.74
CA LEU A 348 2.55 7.07 3.96
C LEU A 348 1.51 8.18 3.98
N THR A 349 0.23 7.79 3.99
CA THR A 349 -0.88 8.73 4.12
C THR A 349 -1.37 8.71 5.56
N PRO A 350 -1.27 9.81 6.31
CA PRO A 350 -1.78 9.85 7.68
C PRO A 350 -3.32 9.72 7.68
N PRO A 351 -3.91 9.08 8.70
CA PRO A 351 -5.36 9.09 8.86
C PRO A 351 -5.84 10.52 9.11
N LEU A 352 -7.03 10.86 8.57
CA LEU A 352 -7.61 12.21 8.61
C LEU A 352 -7.83 12.73 10.05
N THR A 353 -7.94 11.85 11.04
CA THR A 353 -8.03 12.19 12.47
C THR A 353 -7.20 11.23 13.31
N ARG A 354 -6.65 11.73 14.43
CA ARG A 354 -5.88 10.93 15.40
C ARG A 354 -6.79 10.16 16.37
N SER A 355 -7.98 10.70 16.66
CA SER A 355 -8.97 10.14 17.58
C SER A 355 -10.38 10.34 17.04
N ALA A 356 -11.29 9.42 17.33
CA ALA A 356 -12.73 9.52 17.07
C ALA A 356 -13.33 10.72 17.80
N LYS A 357 -12.77 11.09 18.97
CA LYS A 357 -13.15 12.27 19.75
C LYS A 357 -12.83 13.59 19.04
N ASP A 358 -11.99 13.56 18.00
CA ASP A 358 -11.65 14.73 17.18
C ASP A 358 -12.45 14.81 15.87
N LEU A 359 -13.28 13.80 15.55
CA LEU A 359 -14.04 13.76 14.29
C LEU A 359 -15.01 14.95 14.15
N TRP A 360 -15.58 15.45 15.25
CA TRP A 360 -16.45 16.63 15.24
C TRP A 360 -15.71 17.94 14.91
N ARG A 361 -14.37 17.95 15.04
CA ARG A 361 -13.52 19.13 14.77
C ARG A 361 -13.19 19.28 13.29
N LEU A 362 -13.49 18.27 12.47
CA LEU A 362 -13.26 18.29 11.02
C LEU A 362 -14.27 19.20 10.32
N ASP A 363 -13.78 19.97 9.34
CA ASP A 363 -14.65 20.78 8.50
C ASP A 363 -15.28 19.94 7.38
N THR A 364 -16.55 19.59 7.53
CA THR A 364 -17.32 18.88 6.49
C THR A 364 -18.01 19.83 5.51
N SER A 365 -17.85 21.16 5.64
CA SER A 365 -18.56 22.14 4.81
C SER A 365 -18.22 22.06 3.32
N GLU A 366 -16.99 21.71 2.96
CA GLU A 366 -16.59 21.43 1.56
C GLU A 366 -17.05 20.04 1.07
N LYS A 367 -17.64 19.19 1.95
CA LYS A 367 -17.96 17.78 1.66
C LYS A 367 -19.40 17.36 1.95
N SER A 368 -20.24 18.19 2.57
CA SER A 368 -21.66 17.88 2.77
C SER A 368 -22.53 19.12 2.87
N TRP A 369 -23.61 19.14 2.08
CA TRP A 369 -24.78 19.98 2.31
C TRP A 369 -25.48 19.55 3.59
N ASP A 370 -25.73 20.50 4.48
CA ASP A 370 -26.44 20.34 5.72
C ASP A 370 -27.95 20.50 5.48
N ARG A 371 -28.73 19.51 5.92
CA ARG A 371 -30.15 19.73 6.22
C ARG A 371 -30.56 18.78 7.34
N GLY A 372 -30.33 19.24 8.57
CA GLY A 372 -30.94 18.68 9.78
C GLY A 372 -29.96 18.00 10.72
N GLY A 373 -29.04 18.77 11.33
CA GLY A 373 -28.48 18.49 12.67
C GLY A 373 -27.69 17.19 12.89
N HIS A 374 -27.46 16.36 11.86
CA HIS A 374 -26.72 15.10 11.96
C HIS A 374 -25.43 15.19 11.14
N VAL A 375 -24.28 15.23 11.84
CA VAL A 375 -22.95 15.21 11.21
C VAL A 375 -22.74 13.86 10.53
N ALA A 376 -22.52 13.86 9.22
CA ALA A 376 -22.19 12.68 8.45
C ALA A 376 -20.66 12.52 8.38
N TYR A 377 -20.16 11.32 8.65
CA TYR A 377 -18.73 11.02 8.61
C TYR A 377 -18.39 10.25 7.32
N PRO A 378 -17.26 10.58 6.66
CA PRO A 378 -16.78 9.81 5.52
C PRO A 378 -16.38 8.42 6.01
N CYS A 379 -17.09 7.40 5.52
CA CYS A 379 -16.70 6.01 5.67
C CYS A 379 -15.65 5.68 4.62
#